data_AF-A0A6L3VBL8-F1
#
_entry.id   AF-A0A6L3VBL8-F1
#
_cell.length_a   1.000
_cell.length_b   1.000
_cell.length_c   1.000
_cell.angle_alpha   90.00
_cell.angle_beta   90.00
_cell.angle_gamma   90.00
#
_symmetry.space_group_name_H-M   'P 1'
#
loop_
_entity.id
_entity.type
_entity.pdbx_description
1 polymer ?
#
loop_
_entity_poly.entity_id
_entity_poly.type
_entity_poly.pdbx_seq_one_letter_code
_entity_poly.pdbx_strand_id
1 'polypeptide(L)'
;MSWQGAGAGPGGTGGGPSGDLFAAVEGNVRELVASPWWRTAQPQDRAGQIAARMLWGAGEWWLFGAWGRWYRCGLDGAWHPCPPPPDPADRRVAVPAPRGAGTPPVPPQLYPTGPDLAAGRVAPLGFLGPVPDTAVVARISQAITTALAVDPQQFAQRDPMFQPGTPSTIAAAWGALLWCAGSPVVLTEHPLIESFIPFLTTSADQLHWMMPPDFGTLAGYYIHRLGAGDGGGAAHIARVMYEVAAGLQADPRFRPGADALAAVTAASLRMVNQDMATVRYGPEAIVQEWRRRCPAEFATPMVRDTAPGEYLRLALYDLEQIVHGLTGPRPAPGGRSHDEVRRAGVAVLAADLAAAPGALPALQRWLDPDSA
;
A
#
# COMPACT_ATOMS: atom_id res chain seq x y z
N MET A 1 -46.65 27.89 -37.05
CA MET A 1 -45.31 28.43 -36.78
C MET A 1 -44.51 27.34 -36.08
N SER A 2 -43.46 26.89 -36.75
CA SER A 2 -42.68 25.67 -36.50
C SER A 2 -41.30 25.99 -35.93
N TRP A 3 -40.89 25.20 -34.93
CA TRP A 3 -39.56 24.64 -34.61
C TRP A 3 -38.25 25.30 -35.07
N GLN A 4 -37.28 25.34 -34.11
CA GLN A 4 -35.79 25.29 -34.15
C GLN A 4 -35.17 26.46 -33.33
N GLY A 5 -34.18 26.32 -32.44
CA GLY A 5 -33.38 25.20 -31.95
C GLY A 5 -32.30 25.68 -30.95
N ALA A 6 -31.49 24.72 -30.46
CA ALA A 6 -30.25 24.83 -29.68
C ALA A 6 -30.33 25.01 -28.15
N GLY A 7 -30.29 23.85 -27.45
CA GLY A 7 -29.98 23.75 -26.03
C GLY A 7 -28.47 23.81 -25.77
N ALA A 8 -28.11 24.46 -24.65
CA ALA A 8 -26.77 24.46 -24.10
C ALA A 8 -26.65 23.32 -23.05
N GLY A 9 -25.75 22.38 -23.29
CA GLY A 9 -25.33 21.38 -22.29
C GLY A 9 -24.20 21.94 -21.40
N PRO A 10 -24.05 21.48 -20.15
CA PRO A 10 -23.01 21.97 -19.25
C PRO A 10 -21.68 21.28 -19.54
N GLY A 11 -20.92 21.84 -20.47
CA GLY A 11 -19.50 21.54 -20.70
C GLY A 11 -18.70 22.82 -20.55
N GLY A 12 -18.44 23.22 -19.31
CA GLY A 12 -17.64 24.41 -18.99
C GLY A 12 -16.21 24.02 -18.63
N THR A 13 -15.30 24.13 -19.60
CA THR A 13 -13.84 24.13 -19.38
C THR A 13 -13.46 25.38 -18.58
N GLY A 14 -13.18 25.23 -17.29
CA GLY A 14 -12.60 26.28 -16.45
C GLY A 14 -11.15 26.54 -16.84
N GLY A 15 -10.94 27.48 -17.77
CA GLY A 15 -9.64 28.05 -18.08
C GLY A 15 -9.21 29.04 -16.99
N GLY A 16 -8.24 28.65 -16.17
CA GLY A 16 -7.38 29.54 -15.41
C GLY A 16 -6.02 29.73 -16.11
N PRO A 17 -5.27 30.82 -15.82
CA PRO A 17 -4.11 31.25 -16.60
C PRO A 17 -2.97 30.23 -16.54
N SER A 18 -2.54 29.75 -17.73
CA SER A 18 -1.36 28.89 -18.02
C SER A 18 -0.74 28.19 -16.80
N GLY A 19 -1.49 27.26 -16.20
CA GLY A 19 -1.11 26.53 -15.00
C GLY A 19 -0.53 25.15 -15.32
N ASP A 20 0.22 24.62 -14.38
CA ASP A 20 0.74 23.25 -14.42
C ASP A 20 -0.40 22.22 -14.58
N LEU A 21 -0.50 21.63 -15.77
CA LEU A 21 -1.58 20.69 -16.13
C LEU A 21 -1.57 19.42 -15.29
N PHE A 22 -0.40 18.97 -14.84
CA PHE A 22 -0.31 17.80 -13.97
C PHE A 22 -1.02 18.09 -12.64
N ALA A 23 -0.67 19.19 -11.96
CA ALA A 23 -1.35 19.57 -10.72
C ALA A 23 -2.85 19.81 -10.91
N ALA A 24 -3.24 20.44 -12.02
CA ALA A 24 -4.65 20.66 -12.34
C ALA A 24 -5.42 19.34 -12.52
N VAL A 25 -4.86 18.38 -13.26
CA VAL A 25 -5.47 17.05 -13.47
C VAL A 25 -5.57 16.28 -12.16
N GLU A 26 -4.53 16.27 -11.33
CA GLU A 26 -4.57 15.62 -10.01
C GLU A 26 -5.74 16.13 -9.17
N GLY A 27 -5.87 17.46 -9.05
CA GLY A 27 -6.95 18.09 -8.30
C GLY A 27 -8.33 17.73 -8.88
N ASN A 28 -8.48 17.83 -10.20
CA ASN A 28 -9.73 17.53 -10.89
C ASN A 28 -10.16 16.07 -10.74
N VAL A 29 -9.22 15.12 -10.81
CA VAL A 29 -9.51 13.69 -10.65
C VAL A 29 -9.92 13.41 -9.20
N ARG A 30 -9.21 13.97 -8.21
CA ARG A 30 -9.57 13.82 -6.79
C ARG A 30 -10.96 14.37 -6.50
N GLU A 31 -11.29 15.54 -7.04
CA GLU A 31 -12.63 16.15 -6.90
C GLU A 31 -13.71 15.29 -7.57
N LEU A 32 -13.47 14.85 -8.80
CA LEU A 32 -14.39 13.98 -9.55
C LEU A 32 -14.69 12.70 -8.77
N VAL A 33 -13.65 12.05 -8.25
CA VAL A 33 -13.74 10.79 -7.53
C VAL A 33 -14.43 10.96 -6.17
N ALA A 34 -14.24 12.10 -5.51
CA ALA A 34 -14.94 12.45 -4.28
C ALA A 34 -16.44 12.76 -4.49
N SER A 35 -16.84 13.06 -5.74
CA SER A 35 -18.22 13.44 -6.05
C SER A 35 -19.24 12.32 -5.77
N PRO A 36 -20.48 12.65 -5.41
CA PRO A 36 -21.55 11.65 -5.26
C PRO A 36 -21.83 10.85 -6.53
N TRP A 37 -21.67 11.48 -7.71
CA TRP A 37 -21.86 10.84 -9.02
C TRP A 37 -20.94 9.63 -9.20
N TRP A 38 -19.68 9.75 -8.75
CA TRP A 38 -18.68 8.70 -8.90
C TRP A 38 -19.18 7.36 -8.36
N ARG A 39 -19.78 7.37 -7.16
CA ARG A 39 -20.24 6.16 -6.46
C ARG A 39 -21.30 5.39 -7.24
N THR A 40 -22.14 6.09 -8.01
CA THR A 40 -23.25 5.51 -8.77
C THR A 40 -22.95 5.32 -10.26
N ALA A 41 -21.90 5.93 -10.78
CA ALA A 41 -21.53 5.86 -12.19
C ALA A 41 -21.10 4.44 -12.61
N GLN A 42 -21.40 4.06 -13.86
CA GLN A 42 -20.96 2.78 -14.41
C GLN A 42 -19.44 2.79 -14.65
N PRO A 43 -18.75 1.62 -14.60
CA PRO A 43 -17.30 1.56 -14.82
C PRO A 43 -16.84 2.19 -16.14
N GLN A 44 -17.63 2.05 -17.21
CA GLN A 44 -17.33 2.64 -18.52
C GLN A 44 -17.39 4.17 -18.50
N ASP A 45 -18.37 4.75 -17.79
CA ASP A 45 -18.49 6.21 -17.66
C ASP A 45 -17.34 6.79 -16.84
N ARG A 46 -16.96 6.09 -15.75
CA ARG A 46 -15.78 6.45 -14.93
C ARG A 46 -14.51 6.43 -15.77
N ALA A 47 -14.30 5.34 -16.52
CA ALA A 47 -13.16 5.20 -17.42
C ALA A 47 -13.12 6.35 -18.45
N GLY A 48 -14.26 6.68 -19.08
CA GLY A 48 -14.36 7.78 -20.03
C GLY A 48 -14.02 9.14 -19.42
N GLN A 49 -14.48 9.43 -18.19
CA GLN A 49 -14.14 10.68 -17.50
C GLN A 49 -12.67 10.79 -17.14
N ILE A 50 -12.04 9.69 -16.73
CA ILE A 50 -10.63 9.66 -16.38
C ILE A 50 -9.77 9.77 -17.64
N ALA A 51 -10.09 9.00 -18.69
CA ALA A 51 -9.40 9.07 -19.99
C ALA A 51 -9.49 10.47 -20.62
N ALA A 52 -10.60 11.18 -20.42
CA ALA A 52 -10.77 12.56 -20.90
C ALA A 52 -9.81 13.58 -20.26
N ARG A 53 -9.11 13.21 -19.17
CA ARG A 53 -8.15 14.05 -18.44
C ARG A 53 -6.69 13.60 -18.62
N MET A 54 -6.44 12.64 -19.52
CA MET A 54 -5.07 12.24 -19.89
C MET A 54 -4.29 13.41 -20.46
N LEU A 55 -2.98 13.38 -20.26
CA LEU A 55 -2.05 14.34 -20.85
C LEU A 55 -1.17 13.66 -21.89
N TRP A 56 -0.66 14.46 -22.82
CA TRP A 56 0.32 14.08 -23.82
C TRP A 56 1.44 15.12 -23.80
N GLY A 57 2.69 14.67 -23.75
CA GLY A 57 3.84 15.57 -23.73
C GLY A 57 5.14 14.81 -23.97
N ALA A 58 6.09 15.43 -24.66
CA ALA A 58 7.40 14.84 -24.95
C ALA A 58 7.37 13.44 -25.59
N GLY A 59 6.30 13.08 -26.31
CA GLY A 59 6.14 11.78 -26.94
C GLY A 59 5.52 10.69 -26.04
N GLU A 60 4.92 11.07 -24.91
CA GLU A 60 4.38 10.13 -23.92
C GLU A 60 2.99 10.50 -23.44
N TRP A 61 2.19 9.48 -23.16
CA TRP A 61 0.88 9.63 -22.55
C TRP A 61 0.99 9.52 -21.03
N TRP A 62 0.25 10.38 -20.34
CA TRP A 62 0.22 10.45 -18.89
C TRP A 62 -1.21 10.33 -18.38
N LEU A 63 -1.37 9.56 -17.32
CA LEU A 63 -2.65 9.31 -16.66
C LEU A 63 -2.48 9.41 -15.16
N PHE A 64 -3.28 10.25 -14.51
CA PHE A 64 -3.43 10.20 -13.06
C PHE A 64 -4.60 9.27 -12.72
N GLY A 65 -4.31 8.20 -11.98
CA GLY A 65 -5.23 7.08 -11.85
C GLY A 65 -5.14 6.37 -10.52
N ALA A 66 -5.22 5.04 -10.56
CA ALA A 66 -5.26 4.18 -9.40
C ALA A 66 -4.16 4.50 -8.38
N TRP A 67 -4.44 4.26 -7.11
CA TRP A 67 -3.53 4.52 -5.98
C TRP A 67 -3.12 6.00 -5.82
N GLY A 68 -3.74 6.92 -6.56
CA GLY A 68 -3.35 8.33 -6.58
C GLY A 68 -1.95 8.53 -7.14
N ARG A 69 -1.59 7.77 -8.18
CA ARG A 69 -0.29 7.82 -8.86
C ARG A 69 -0.44 8.30 -10.30
N TRP A 70 0.66 8.86 -10.79
CA TRP A 70 0.84 9.11 -12.22
C TRP A 70 1.37 7.85 -12.90
N TYR A 71 0.83 7.57 -14.07
CA TYR A 71 1.24 6.51 -14.95
C TYR A 71 1.68 7.11 -16.29
N ARG A 72 2.78 6.60 -16.81
CA ARG A 72 3.36 6.95 -18.12
C ARG A 72 3.17 5.78 -19.07
N CYS A 73 2.80 6.07 -20.31
CA CYS A 73 2.84 5.14 -21.43
C CYS A 73 3.78 5.70 -22.50
N GLY A 74 4.86 4.95 -22.76
CA GLY A 74 5.85 5.28 -23.76
C GLY A 74 5.52 4.65 -25.12
N LEU A 75 6.56 4.48 -25.95
CA LEU A 75 6.45 3.87 -27.28
C LEU A 75 6.23 2.35 -27.24
N ASP A 76 6.54 1.72 -26.11
CA ASP A 76 6.28 0.31 -25.83
C ASP A 76 4.78 0.00 -25.63
N GLY A 77 3.95 1.03 -25.45
CA GLY A 77 2.51 0.90 -25.27
C GLY A 77 2.11 0.36 -23.89
N ALA A 78 3.06 0.20 -22.97
CA ALA A 78 2.83 -0.30 -21.63
C ALA A 78 2.73 0.85 -20.63
N TRP A 79 1.82 0.71 -19.67
CA TRP A 79 1.59 1.71 -18.64
C TRP A 79 2.37 1.37 -17.37
N HIS A 80 3.17 2.32 -16.90
CA HIS A 80 4.01 2.15 -15.72
C HIS A 80 3.82 3.32 -14.75
N PRO A 81 3.77 3.07 -13.41
CA PRO A 81 3.85 4.15 -12.44
C PRO A 81 5.12 4.97 -12.69
N CYS A 82 4.96 6.27 -12.86
CA CYS A 82 6.06 7.20 -13.06
C CYS A 82 5.68 8.56 -12.48
N PRO A 83 6.45 9.13 -11.53
CA PRO A 83 6.20 10.46 -11.02
C PRO A 83 6.17 11.48 -12.17
N PRO A 84 5.31 12.52 -12.08
CA PRO A 84 5.27 13.55 -13.10
C PRO A 84 6.62 14.28 -13.16
N PRO A 85 6.97 14.89 -14.30
CA PRO A 85 8.23 15.62 -14.42
C PRO A 85 8.44 16.61 -13.27
N PRO A 86 9.63 16.59 -12.62
CA PRO A 86 9.91 17.49 -11.50
C PRO A 86 10.18 18.92 -11.96
N ASP A 87 10.73 19.11 -13.15
CA ASP A 87 11.01 20.44 -13.70
C ASP A 87 9.72 21.09 -14.25
N PRO A 88 9.33 22.28 -13.77
CA PRO A 88 8.22 23.03 -14.34
C PRO A 88 8.33 23.27 -15.85
N ALA A 89 9.53 23.38 -16.41
CA ALA A 89 9.73 23.53 -17.85
C ALA A 89 9.26 22.29 -18.63
N ASP A 90 9.57 21.09 -18.12
CA ASP A 90 9.13 19.82 -18.71
C ASP A 90 7.62 19.62 -18.56
N ARG A 91 7.01 20.16 -17.49
CA ARG A 91 5.55 20.09 -17.30
C ARG A 91 4.79 21.01 -18.26
N ARG A 92 5.38 22.14 -18.67
CA ARG A 92 4.75 23.12 -19.58
C ARG A 92 4.56 22.62 -21.00
N VAL A 93 5.31 21.61 -21.43
CA VAL A 93 5.16 21.03 -22.77
C VAL A 93 4.02 20.00 -22.86
N ALA A 94 3.42 19.64 -21.72
CA ALA A 94 2.26 18.77 -21.70
C ALA A 94 1.01 19.51 -22.20
N VAL A 95 0.17 18.79 -22.92
CA VAL A 95 -1.15 19.22 -23.41
C VAL A 95 -2.19 18.14 -23.10
N PRO A 96 -3.49 18.45 -23.10
CA PRO A 96 -4.51 17.41 -23.04
C PRO A 96 -4.34 16.39 -24.17
N ALA A 97 -4.42 15.10 -23.84
CA ALA A 97 -4.19 14.04 -24.79
C ALA A 97 -5.24 14.05 -25.92
N PRO A 98 -4.84 13.80 -27.17
CA PRO A 98 -5.80 13.70 -28.27
C PRO A 98 -6.72 12.49 -28.06
N ARG A 99 -7.99 12.64 -28.43
CA ARG A 99 -8.99 11.56 -28.38
C ARG A 99 -9.01 10.81 -29.71
N GLY A 100 -8.99 9.49 -29.69
CA GLY A 100 -9.26 8.66 -30.88
C GLY A 100 -8.18 7.62 -31.17
N ALA A 101 -8.01 7.25 -32.44
CA ALA A 101 -7.25 6.09 -32.91
C ALA A 101 -5.72 6.10 -32.66
N GLY A 102 -5.20 7.04 -31.85
CA GLY A 102 -3.81 7.10 -31.41
C GLY A 102 -3.64 7.15 -29.90
N THR A 103 -4.72 7.11 -29.11
CA THR A 103 -4.65 7.02 -27.65
C THR A 103 -4.36 5.57 -27.24
N PRO A 104 -3.30 5.28 -26.48
CA PRO A 104 -3.02 3.91 -26.03
C PRO A 104 -4.16 3.40 -25.14
N PRO A 105 -4.52 2.10 -25.26
CA PRO A 105 -5.55 1.52 -24.41
C PRO A 105 -5.10 1.58 -22.95
N VAL A 106 -5.94 2.15 -22.09
CA VAL A 106 -5.69 2.22 -20.64
C VAL A 106 -6.23 0.93 -19.99
N PRO A 107 -5.38 0.14 -19.31
CA PRO A 107 -5.83 -1.04 -18.59
C PRO A 107 -6.86 -0.69 -17.51
N PRO A 108 -7.93 -1.51 -17.33
CA PRO A 108 -9.00 -1.20 -16.39
C PRO A 108 -8.54 -0.97 -14.95
N GLN A 109 -7.47 -1.67 -14.50
CA GLN A 109 -6.91 -1.54 -13.16
C GLN A 109 -6.26 -0.18 -12.88
N LEU A 110 -6.00 0.65 -13.90
CA LEU A 110 -5.45 1.99 -13.71
C LEU A 110 -6.52 3.05 -13.46
N TYR A 111 -7.80 2.71 -13.68
CA TYR A 111 -8.88 3.60 -13.30
C TYR A 111 -9.08 3.54 -11.78
N PRO A 112 -9.20 4.69 -11.10
CA PRO A 112 -9.41 4.71 -9.67
C PRO A 112 -10.71 3.99 -9.31
N THR A 113 -10.72 3.35 -8.15
CA THR A 113 -11.93 2.79 -7.55
C THR A 113 -12.64 3.84 -6.70
N GLY A 114 -11.88 4.76 -6.16
CA GLY A 114 -12.29 5.85 -5.28
C GLY A 114 -11.44 5.88 -4.01
N PRO A 115 -11.60 4.88 -3.12
CA PRO A 115 -10.83 4.78 -1.88
C PRO A 115 -9.32 4.68 -2.10
N ASP A 116 -8.88 4.07 -3.20
CA ASP A 116 -7.47 3.92 -3.56
C ASP A 116 -6.76 5.26 -3.79
N LEU A 117 -7.47 6.36 -4.13
CA LEU A 117 -6.84 7.68 -4.22
C LEU A 117 -6.39 8.24 -2.86
N ALA A 118 -6.90 7.69 -1.75
CA ALA A 118 -6.55 8.08 -0.39
C ALA A 118 -5.46 7.19 0.24
N ALA A 119 -4.99 6.17 -0.47
CA ALA A 119 -4.02 5.16 -0.04
C ALA A 119 -2.71 5.72 0.56
N GLY A 120 -2.31 6.95 0.21
CA GLY A 120 -1.04 7.53 0.64
C GLY A 120 0.17 6.82 0.01
N ARG A 121 1.30 6.80 0.73
CA ARG A 121 2.49 6.02 0.33
C ARG A 121 2.27 4.54 0.59
N VAL A 122 2.80 3.71 -0.30
CA VAL A 122 2.61 2.26 -0.25
C VAL A 122 3.55 1.61 0.77
N ALA A 123 4.75 2.15 0.94
CA ALA A 123 5.69 1.72 1.98
C ALA A 123 5.54 2.61 3.23
N PRO A 124 5.08 2.07 4.37
CA PRO A 124 5.09 2.81 5.63
C PRO A 124 6.53 2.94 6.14
N LEU A 125 6.81 4.05 6.83
CA LEU A 125 8.13 4.26 7.45
C LEU A 125 8.33 3.37 8.68
N GLY A 126 7.24 2.89 9.31
CA GLY A 126 7.27 1.99 10.45
C GLY A 126 8.21 2.47 11.55
N PHE A 127 9.26 1.68 11.79
CA PHE A 127 10.28 1.93 12.83
C PHE A 127 11.31 3.00 12.49
N LEU A 128 11.27 3.56 11.28
CA LEU A 128 12.18 4.63 10.88
C LEU A 128 11.74 5.97 11.47
N GLY A 129 12.71 6.78 11.90
CA GLY A 129 12.48 8.10 12.47
C GLY A 129 12.49 8.12 14.00
N PRO A 130 11.92 9.16 14.63
CA PRO A 130 12.01 9.35 16.07
C PRO A 130 11.27 8.28 16.86
N VAL A 131 11.61 8.15 18.14
CA VAL A 131 10.95 7.26 19.08
C VAL A 131 9.44 7.57 19.13
N PRO A 132 8.55 6.55 19.15
CA PRO A 132 7.11 6.76 19.25
C PRO A 132 6.69 7.48 20.55
N ASP A 133 5.49 8.07 20.55
CA ASP A 133 4.88 8.61 21.77
C ASP A 133 4.76 7.52 22.85
N THR A 134 5.08 7.89 24.09
CA THR A 134 4.88 7.08 25.29
C THR A 134 3.50 6.41 25.37
N ALA A 135 2.43 7.08 24.92
CA ALA A 135 1.08 6.52 24.88
C ALA A 135 0.96 5.35 23.90
N VAL A 136 1.68 5.38 22.77
CA VAL A 136 1.75 4.25 21.82
C VAL A 136 2.50 3.10 22.46
N VAL A 137 3.67 3.36 23.06
CA VAL A 137 4.47 2.34 23.76
C VAL A 137 3.65 1.65 24.86
N ALA A 138 2.97 2.43 25.71
CA ALA A 138 2.15 1.89 26.79
C ALA A 138 0.99 1.02 26.27
N ARG A 139 0.34 1.39 25.15
CA ARG A 139 -0.71 0.57 24.54
C ARG A 139 -0.17 -0.76 24.02
N ILE A 140 1.04 -0.77 23.43
CA ILE A 140 1.67 -2.01 22.99
C ILE A 140 2.08 -2.89 24.18
N SER A 141 2.65 -2.31 25.24
CA SER A 141 2.95 -3.05 26.47
C SER A 141 1.69 -3.67 27.10
N GLN A 142 0.56 -2.96 27.04
CA GLN A 142 -0.73 -3.51 27.48
C GLN A 142 -1.19 -4.66 26.59
N ALA A 143 -1.09 -4.55 25.25
CA ALA A 143 -1.43 -5.62 24.33
C ALA A 143 -0.56 -6.88 24.54
N ILE A 144 0.73 -6.71 24.85
CA ILE A 144 1.63 -7.81 25.22
C ILE A 144 1.15 -8.48 26.53
N THR A 145 0.73 -7.69 27.51
CA THR A 145 0.17 -8.22 28.76
C THR A 145 -1.10 -9.04 28.50
N THR A 146 -2.00 -8.55 27.63
CA THR A 146 -3.18 -9.31 27.17
C THR A 146 -2.77 -10.60 26.46
N ALA A 147 -1.74 -10.55 25.62
CA ALA A 147 -1.22 -11.71 24.90
C ALA A 147 -0.67 -12.78 25.85
N LEU A 148 -0.03 -12.40 26.95
CA LEU A 148 0.49 -13.31 27.97
C LEU A 148 -0.58 -13.91 28.88
N ALA A 149 -1.79 -13.34 28.92
CA ALA A 149 -2.89 -13.78 29.78
C ALA A 149 -3.60 -15.04 29.25
N VAL A 150 -2.83 -16.09 28.93
CA VAL A 150 -3.31 -17.38 28.40
C VAL A 150 -2.50 -18.53 28.97
N ASP A 151 -3.00 -19.77 28.84
CA ASP A 151 -2.20 -20.97 29.06
C ASP A 151 -1.26 -21.20 27.87
N PRO A 152 0.08 -21.13 28.05
CA PRO A 152 1.03 -21.33 26.96
C PRO A 152 0.95 -22.71 26.31
N GLN A 153 0.49 -23.74 27.03
CA GLN A 153 0.32 -25.08 26.46
C GLN A 153 -0.86 -25.13 25.48
N GLN A 154 -1.96 -24.44 25.83
CA GLN A 154 -3.10 -24.29 24.93
C GLN A 154 -2.71 -23.48 23.68
N PHE A 155 -1.86 -22.47 23.83
CA PHE A 155 -1.40 -21.58 22.76
C PHE A 155 0.03 -21.89 22.31
N ALA A 156 0.42 -23.16 22.23
CA ALA A 156 1.79 -23.51 21.83
C ALA A 156 2.14 -22.96 20.43
N GLN A 157 3.30 -22.30 20.33
CA GLN A 157 3.90 -21.83 19.08
C GLN A 157 5.14 -22.70 18.76
N ARG A 158 5.40 -22.92 17.47
CA ARG A 158 6.52 -23.76 16.99
C ARG A 158 7.56 -23.02 16.15
N ASP A 159 7.34 -21.74 15.92
CA ASP A 159 8.25 -20.90 15.16
C ASP A 159 9.59 -20.74 15.92
N PRO A 160 10.73 -21.12 15.32
CA PRO A 160 12.04 -21.05 15.97
C PRO A 160 12.51 -19.62 16.26
N MET A 161 11.85 -18.60 15.72
CA MET A 161 12.09 -17.20 16.08
C MET A 161 11.76 -16.90 17.56
N PHE A 162 10.91 -17.70 18.20
CA PHE A 162 10.46 -17.48 19.57
C PHE A 162 11.08 -18.45 20.56
N GLN A 163 11.32 -17.97 21.78
CA GLN A 163 11.82 -18.78 22.88
C GLN A 163 10.83 -19.91 23.20
N PRO A 164 11.31 -21.11 23.60
CA PRO A 164 10.43 -22.19 24.05
C PRO A 164 9.47 -21.72 25.16
N GLY A 165 8.18 -22.05 25.01
CA GLY A 165 7.14 -21.64 25.96
C GLY A 165 6.49 -20.29 25.65
N THR A 166 6.95 -19.56 24.63
CA THR A 166 6.26 -18.36 24.15
C THR A 166 4.90 -18.74 23.54
N PRO A 167 3.78 -18.14 23.97
CA PRO A 167 2.47 -18.44 23.40
C PRO A 167 2.30 -17.81 22.01
N SER A 168 1.50 -18.44 21.15
CA SER A 168 1.20 -17.96 19.79
C SER A 168 0.48 -16.61 19.75
N THR A 169 -0.13 -16.18 20.86
CA THR A 169 -0.65 -14.83 21.06
C THR A 169 0.44 -13.76 21.02
N ILE A 170 1.62 -14.04 21.58
CA ILE A 170 2.79 -13.15 21.49
C ILE A 170 3.33 -13.13 20.07
N ALA A 171 3.37 -14.29 19.40
CA ALA A 171 3.76 -14.35 18.00
C ALA A 171 2.79 -13.57 17.10
N ALA A 172 1.48 -13.64 17.37
CA ALA A 172 0.47 -12.85 16.67
C ALA A 172 0.63 -11.34 16.94
N ALA A 173 0.94 -10.95 18.18
CA ALA A 173 1.20 -9.54 18.54
C ALA A 173 2.46 -9.00 17.83
N TRP A 174 3.54 -9.78 17.81
CA TRP A 174 4.78 -9.46 17.11
C TRP A 174 4.55 -9.33 15.61
N GLY A 175 3.89 -10.32 15.01
CA GLY A 175 3.56 -10.31 13.61
C GLY A 175 2.68 -9.13 13.22
N ALA A 176 1.68 -8.80 14.04
CA ALA A 176 0.83 -7.63 13.84
C ALA A 176 1.65 -6.33 13.87
N LEU A 177 2.55 -6.16 14.83
CA LEU A 177 3.44 -5.00 14.91
C LEU A 177 4.29 -4.86 13.64
N LEU A 178 4.96 -5.94 13.21
CA LEU A 178 5.81 -5.91 12.02
C LEU A 178 5.00 -5.67 10.74
N TRP A 179 3.86 -6.33 10.58
CA TRP A 179 3.00 -6.16 9.42
C TRP A 179 2.45 -4.73 9.33
N CYS A 180 2.01 -4.15 10.46
CA CYS A 180 1.59 -2.75 10.50
C CYS A 180 2.74 -1.77 10.21
N ALA A 181 3.97 -2.10 10.60
CA ALA A 181 5.15 -1.30 10.30
C ALA A 181 5.48 -1.29 8.80
N GLY A 182 5.28 -2.42 8.11
CA GLY A 182 5.51 -2.61 6.67
C GLY A 182 6.98 -2.47 6.21
N SER A 183 7.83 -1.83 7.00
CA SER A 183 9.28 -1.69 6.80
C SER A 183 10.01 -2.86 7.47
N PRO A 184 10.97 -3.49 6.77
CA PRO A 184 11.79 -4.53 7.35
C PRO A 184 12.94 -4.00 8.21
N VAL A 185 13.09 -2.69 8.39
CA VAL A 185 14.31 -2.09 8.92
C VAL A 185 14.07 -1.32 10.22
N VAL A 186 14.98 -1.52 11.17
CA VAL A 186 15.10 -0.76 12.41
C VAL A 186 16.55 -0.29 12.56
N LEU A 187 16.78 1.03 12.48
CA LEU A 187 18.13 1.62 12.45
C LEU A 187 18.73 1.91 13.83
N THR A 188 17.89 1.93 14.86
CA THR A 188 18.25 2.28 16.24
C THR A 188 17.46 1.43 17.21
N GLU A 189 17.89 1.37 18.47
CA GLU A 189 17.07 0.88 19.58
C GLU A 189 15.66 1.51 19.52
N HIS A 190 14.64 0.65 19.39
CA HIS A 190 13.24 1.08 19.21
C HIS A 190 12.38 0.42 20.29
N PRO A 191 11.68 1.19 21.14
CA PRO A 191 11.04 0.66 22.36
C PRO A 191 9.94 -0.37 22.08
N LEU A 192 9.27 -0.26 20.92
CA LEU A 192 8.28 -1.26 20.50
C LEU A 192 8.94 -2.61 20.19
N ILE A 193 10.17 -2.63 19.66
CA ILE A 193 10.92 -3.86 19.39
C ILE A 193 11.49 -4.43 20.69
N GLU A 194 12.04 -3.56 21.54
CA GLU A 194 12.60 -3.94 22.83
C GLU A 194 11.61 -4.70 23.72
N SER A 195 10.34 -4.29 23.65
CA SER A 195 9.24 -4.94 24.39
C SER A 195 9.05 -6.42 24.02
N PHE A 196 9.53 -6.87 22.86
CA PHE A 196 9.43 -8.26 22.39
C PHE A 196 10.71 -9.07 22.55
N ILE A 197 11.87 -8.44 22.77
CA ILE A 197 13.17 -9.11 22.92
C ILE A 197 13.12 -10.32 23.88
N PRO A 198 12.47 -10.25 25.06
CA PRO A 198 12.43 -11.40 25.98
C PRO A 198 11.81 -12.68 25.42
N PHE A 199 11.03 -12.57 24.33
CA PHE A 199 10.33 -13.69 23.71
C PHE A 199 11.02 -14.20 22.45
N LEU A 200 12.05 -13.51 21.95
CA LEU A 200 12.73 -13.84 20.70
C LEU A 200 14.01 -14.64 20.97
N THR A 201 14.36 -15.55 20.06
CA THR A 201 15.64 -16.27 20.05
C THR A 201 16.75 -15.45 19.39
N THR A 202 16.37 -14.51 18.53
CA THR A 202 17.25 -13.56 17.86
C THR A 202 17.65 -12.44 18.83
N SER A 203 18.95 -12.12 18.86
CA SER A 203 19.48 -11.04 19.69
C SER A 203 19.14 -9.66 19.11
N ALA A 204 19.13 -8.62 19.96
CA ALA A 204 18.71 -7.27 19.58
C ALA A 204 19.50 -6.68 18.39
N ASP A 205 20.80 -6.95 18.35
CA ASP A 205 21.73 -6.56 17.28
C ASP A 205 21.45 -7.23 15.93
N GLN A 206 20.65 -8.31 15.91
CA GLN A 206 20.26 -8.99 14.68
C GLN A 206 18.86 -8.59 14.19
N LEU A 207 18.10 -7.82 15.00
CA LEU A 207 16.75 -7.36 14.66
C LEU A 207 16.73 -6.09 13.80
N HIS A 208 17.88 -5.66 13.27
CA HIS A 208 17.95 -4.54 12.32
C HIS A 208 17.22 -4.83 11.01
N TRP A 209 17.19 -6.10 10.59
CA TRP A 209 16.55 -6.56 9.35
C TRP A 209 15.56 -7.68 9.68
N MET A 210 14.28 -7.34 9.70
CA MET A 210 13.19 -8.26 10.00
C MET A 210 12.26 -8.31 8.80
N MET A 211 11.93 -9.50 8.31
CA MET A 211 10.89 -9.62 7.28
C MET A 211 9.52 -9.57 7.97
N PRO A 212 8.66 -8.56 7.70
CA PRO A 212 7.32 -8.60 8.24
C PRO A 212 6.58 -9.80 7.66
N PRO A 213 5.75 -10.50 8.45
CA PRO A 213 4.99 -11.64 7.96
C PRO A 213 4.03 -11.19 6.85
N ASP A 214 3.58 -12.12 6.02
CA ASP A 214 2.46 -11.85 5.13
C ASP A 214 1.12 -11.86 5.89
N PHE A 215 0.08 -11.31 5.28
CA PHE A 215 -1.26 -11.30 5.89
C PHE A 215 -1.83 -12.71 6.14
N GLY A 216 -1.45 -13.70 5.32
CA GLY A 216 -1.85 -15.09 5.49
C GLY A 216 -1.29 -15.71 6.77
N THR A 217 -0.07 -15.37 7.14
CA THR A 217 0.60 -15.80 8.37
C THR A 217 -0.11 -15.24 9.60
N LEU A 218 -0.50 -13.96 9.58
CA LEU A 218 -1.31 -13.36 10.65
C LEU A 218 -2.66 -14.07 10.81
N ALA A 219 -3.37 -14.30 9.70
CA ALA A 219 -4.60 -15.06 9.70
C ALA A 219 -4.36 -16.50 10.17
N GLY A 220 -3.19 -17.08 9.91
CA GLY A 220 -2.80 -18.43 10.33
C GLY A 220 -2.91 -18.65 11.84
N TYR A 221 -2.50 -17.67 12.66
CA TYR A 221 -2.65 -17.76 14.12
C TYR A 221 -4.12 -17.89 14.54
N TYR A 222 -5.00 -17.13 13.89
CA TYR A 222 -6.45 -17.16 14.12
C TYR A 222 -7.05 -18.48 13.63
N ILE A 223 -6.72 -18.87 12.40
CA ILE A 223 -7.21 -20.08 11.72
C ILE A 223 -6.83 -21.34 12.50
N HIS A 224 -5.61 -21.41 13.05
CA HIS A 224 -5.17 -22.55 13.83
C HIS A 224 -6.10 -22.81 15.03
N ARG A 225 -6.56 -21.77 15.72
CA ARG A 225 -7.52 -21.90 16.83
C ARG A 225 -8.91 -22.32 16.35
N LEU A 226 -9.39 -21.75 15.24
CA LEU A 226 -10.65 -22.18 14.63
C LEU A 226 -10.62 -23.66 14.24
N GLY A 227 -9.54 -24.12 13.62
CA GLY A 227 -9.34 -25.51 13.21
C GLY A 227 -9.29 -26.49 14.39
N ALA A 228 -8.84 -26.02 15.57
CA ALA A 228 -8.89 -26.77 16.82
C ALA A 228 -10.29 -26.77 17.48
N GLY A 229 -11.30 -26.15 16.88
CA GLY A 229 -12.63 -26.00 17.48
C GLY A 229 -12.70 -24.95 18.60
N ASP A 230 -11.64 -24.18 18.80
CA ASP A 230 -11.53 -23.21 19.90
C ASP A 230 -11.83 -21.79 19.42
N GLY A 231 -13.13 -21.50 19.28
CA GLY A 231 -13.60 -20.15 18.91
C GLY A 231 -13.22 -19.08 19.94
N GLY A 232 -13.15 -19.43 21.24
CA GLY A 232 -12.72 -18.51 22.29
C GLY A 232 -11.27 -18.09 22.14
N GLY A 233 -10.37 -19.06 21.92
CA GLY A 233 -8.96 -18.77 21.65
C GLY A 233 -8.74 -18.06 20.32
N ALA A 234 -9.55 -18.36 19.29
CA ALA A 234 -9.52 -17.61 18.03
C ALA A 234 -9.90 -16.14 18.26
N ALA A 235 -10.98 -15.88 19.00
CA ALA A 235 -11.39 -14.53 19.37
C ALA A 235 -10.27 -13.80 20.15
N HIS A 236 -9.58 -14.49 21.06
CA HIS A 236 -8.46 -13.91 21.80
C HIS A 236 -7.28 -13.52 20.90
N ILE A 237 -6.91 -14.37 19.94
CA ILE A 237 -5.87 -14.05 18.94
C ILE A 237 -6.25 -12.81 18.12
N ALA A 238 -7.49 -12.76 17.62
CA ALA A 238 -7.99 -11.59 16.88
C ALA A 238 -8.01 -10.33 17.75
N ARG A 239 -8.34 -10.46 19.04
CA ARG A 239 -8.34 -9.35 20.01
C ARG A 239 -6.93 -8.81 20.25
N VAL A 240 -5.94 -9.67 20.42
CA VAL A 240 -4.53 -9.25 20.59
C VAL A 240 -4.04 -8.47 19.38
N MET A 241 -4.27 -8.99 18.16
CA MET A 241 -3.90 -8.28 16.93
C MET A 241 -4.65 -6.94 16.79
N TYR A 242 -5.94 -6.90 17.16
CA TYR A 242 -6.72 -5.67 17.20
C TYR A 242 -6.13 -4.64 18.18
N GLU A 243 -5.74 -5.05 19.38
CA GLU A 243 -5.17 -4.14 20.39
C GLU A 243 -3.82 -3.57 19.95
N VAL A 244 -2.96 -4.38 19.32
CA VAL A 244 -1.72 -3.90 18.70
C VAL A 244 -2.03 -2.87 17.61
N ALA A 245 -2.90 -3.22 16.66
CA ALA A 245 -3.26 -2.35 15.55
C ALA A 245 -3.86 -1.02 16.06
N ALA A 246 -4.86 -1.07 16.94
CA ALA A 246 -5.48 0.11 17.54
C ALA A 246 -4.49 0.96 18.34
N GLY A 247 -3.52 0.34 19.02
CA GLY A 247 -2.44 1.04 19.72
C GLY A 247 -1.56 1.87 18.80
N LEU A 248 -1.31 1.37 17.59
CA LEU A 248 -0.46 1.98 16.56
C LEU A 248 -1.16 3.04 15.71
N GLN A 249 -2.49 3.10 15.66
CA GLN A 249 -3.24 4.05 14.81
C GLN A 249 -2.90 5.53 15.08
N ALA A 250 -2.43 5.84 16.29
CA ALA A 250 -2.03 7.19 16.66
C ALA A 250 -0.68 7.63 16.03
N ASP A 251 0.15 6.70 15.58
CA ASP A 251 1.42 7.00 14.91
C ASP A 251 1.23 6.91 13.38
N PRO A 252 1.37 8.02 12.62
CA PRO A 252 1.18 8.03 11.18
C PRO A 252 2.04 7.03 10.40
N ARG A 253 3.18 6.61 10.96
CA ARG A 253 4.12 5.69 10.30
C ARG A 253 3.60 4.26 10.23
N PHE A 254 2.74 3.86 11.17
CA PHE A 254 2.13 2.53 11.24
C PHE A 254 0.67 2.55 10.76
N ARG A 255 0.09 3.75 10.66
CA ARG A 255 -1.35 3.96 10.43
C ARG A 255 -1.94 3.19 9.24
N PRO A 256 -1.31 3.12 8.04
CA PRO A 256 -1.89 2.39 6.92
C PRO A 256 -2.17 0.91 7.25
N GLY A 257 -1.18 0.23 7.82
CA GLY A 257 -1.34 -1.16 8.29
C GLY A 257 -2.23 -1.25 9.52
N ALA A 258 -2.09 -0.34 10.48
CA ALA A 258 -2.90 -0.34 11.70
C ALA A 258 -4.41 -0.23 11.40
N ASP A 259 -4.82 0.70 10.52
CA ASP A 259 -6.22 0.89 10.14
C ASP A 259 -6.78 -0.36 9.44
N ALA A 260 -6.00 -0.97 8.53
CA ALA A 260 -6.37 -2.18 7.82
C ALA A 260 -6.55 -3.38 8.78
N LEU A 261 -5.55 -3.65 9.63
CA LEU A 261 -5.59 -4.79 10.54
C LEU A 261 -6.66 -4.62 11.61
N ALA A 262 -6.83 -3.41 12.16
CA ALA A 262 -7.87 -3.11 13.13
C ALA A 262 -9.27 -3.33 12.54
N ALA A 263 -9.51 -2.90 11.30
CA ALA A 263 -10.80 -3.09 10.64
C ALA A 263 -11.13 -4.58 10.44
N VAL A 264 -10.17 -5.35 9.93
CA VAL A 264 -10.34 -6.80 9.70
C VAL A 264 -10.56 -7.55 11.01
N THR A 265 -9.71 -7.33 12.00
CA THR A 265 -9.78 -8.05 13.28
C THR A 265 -11.04 -7.67 14.07
N ALA A 266 -11.46 -6.40 14.06
CA ALA A 266 -12.73 -5.98 14.66
C ALA A 266 -13.93 -6.65 13.99
N ALA A 267 -13.92 -6.80 12.66
CA ALA A 267 -14.96 -7.54 11.94
C ALA A 267 -14.97 -9.03 12.32
N SER A 268 -13.81 -9.67 12.33
CA SER A 268 -13.67 -11.09 12.69
C SER A 268 -14.13 -11.38 14.13
N LEU A 269 -13.87 -10.49 15.10
CA LEU A 269 -14.38 -10.62 16.47
C LEU A 269 -15.92 -10.72 16.55
N ARG A 270 -16.65 -10.08 15.63
CA ARG A 270 -18.12 -10.16 15.56
C ARG A 270 -18.62 -11.38 14.78
N MET A 271 -17.73 -12.02 14.02
CA MET A 271 -18.05 -13.08 13.06
C MET A 271 -17.40 -14.42 13.40
N VAL A 272 -16.82 -14.59 14.60
CA VAL A 272 -16.11 -15.82 15.02
C VAL A 272 -16.93 -17.09 14.78
N ASN A 273 -18.23 -17.08 15.12
CA ASN A 273 -19.10 -18.25 14.89
C ASN A 273 -19.27 -18.58 13.40
N GLN A 274 -19.29 -17.56 12.54
CA GLN A 274 -19.32 -17.74 11.08
C GLN A 274 -17.97 -18.27 10.59
N ASP A 275 -16.86 -17.75 11.11
CA ASP A 275 -15.51 -18.22 10.77
C ASP A 275 -15.28 -19.67 11.21
N MET A 276 -15.80 -20.06 12.38
CA MET A 276 -15.82 -21.45 12.84
C MET A 276 -16.57 -22.37 11.86
N ALA A 277 -17.64 -21.88 11.23
CA ALA A 277 -18.33 -22.63 10.19
C ALA A 277 -17.55 -22.62 8.87
N THR A 278 -16.88 -21.52 8.53
CA THR A 278 -16.16 -21.34 7.26
C THR A 278 -14.83 -22.11 7.24
N VAL A 279 -14.16 -22.30 8.38
CA VAL A 279 -12.84 -22.95 8.44
C VAL A 279 -12.85 -24.38 7.89
N ARG A 280 -14.01 -25.04 7.88
CA ARG A 280 -14.20 -26.37 7.25
C ARG A 280 -13.94 -26.39 5.75
N TYR A 281 -13.98 -25.24 5.09
CA TYR A 281 -13.65 -25.08 3.67
C TYR A 281 -12.14 -24.82 3.45
N GLY A 282 -11.34 -24.85 4.51
CA GLY A 282 -9.89 -24.70 4.47
C GLY A 282 -9.39 -23.32 4.92
N PRO A 283 -8.07 -23.20 5.19
CA PRO A 283 -7.46 -21.95 5.68
C PRO A 283 -7.62 -20.79 4.70
N GLU A 284 -7.48 -21.04 3.40
CA GLU A 284 -7.63 -20.02 2.35
C GLU A 284 -9.01 -19.36 2.36
N ALA A 285 -10.08 -20.09 2.71
CA ALA A 285 -11.42 -19.51 2.79
C ALA A 285 -11.49 -18.40 3.85
N ILE A 286 -10.82 -18.58 4.99
CA ILE A 286 -10.76 -17.57 6.05
C ILE A 286 -9.89 -16.38 5.61
N VAL A 287 -8.75 -16.63 4.95
CA VAL A 287 -7.90 -15.55 4.41
C VAL A 287 -8.67 -14.68 3.42
N GLN A 288 -9.48 -15.29 2.54
CA GLN A 288 -10.32 -14.55 1.60
C GLN A 288 -11.41 -13.74 2.31
N GLU A 289 -12.04 -14.28 3.35
CA GLU A 289 -13.00 -13.53 4.16
C GLU A 289 -12.34 -12.36 4.91
N TRP A 290 -11.13 -12.55 5.43
CA TRP A 290 -10.34 -11.47 6.02
C TRP A 290 -10.02 -10.36 5.01
N ARG A 291 -9.61 -10.72 3.79
CA ARG A 291 -9.39 -9.75 2.70
C ARG A 291 -10.66 -8.98 2.36
N ARG A 292 -11.80 -9.67 2.27
CA ARG A 292 -13.12 -9.03 2.01
C ARG A 292 -13.58 -8.10 3.11
N ARG A 293 -13.18 -8.34 4.36
CA ARG A 293 -13.50 -7.49 5.51
C ARG A 293 -12.67 -6.21 5.57
N CYS A 294 -11.53 -6.17 4.87
CA CYS A 294 -10.71 -4.98 4.80
C CYS A 294 -11.46 -3.90 4.00
N PRO A 295 -11.78 -2.74 4.60
CA PRO A 295 -12.35 -1.62 3.88
C PRO A 295 -11.42 -1.19 2.73
N ALA A 296 -12.00 -0.80 1.60
CA ALA A 296 -11.23 -0.49 0.40
C ALA A 296 -10.26 0.69 0.62
N GLU A 297 -10.61 1.64 1.49
CA GLU A 297 -9.77 2.76 1.91
C GLU A 297 -8.49 2.34 2.64
N PHE A 298 -8.45 1.13 3.21
CA PHE A 298 -7.31 0.58 3.95
C PHE A 298 -6.66 -0.59 3.21
N ALA A 299 -6.97 -0.81 1.94
CA ALA A 299 -6.51 -1.99 1.21
C ALA A 299 -5.02 -1.94 0.80
N THR A 300 -4.37 -0.78 0.86
CA THR A 300 -2.99 -0.58 0.37
C THR A 300 -1.96 -1.56 0.97
N PRO A 301 -1.93 -1.81 2.29
CA PRO A 301 -1.01 -2.81 2.86
C PRO A 301 -1.25 -4.22 2.31
N MET A 302 -2.47 -4.55 1.89
CA MET A 302 -2.82 -5.86 1.32
C MET A 302 -2.24 -6.06 -0.09
N VAL A 303 -1.87 -4.98 -0.79
CA VAL A 303 -1.27 -5.05 -2.13
C VAL A 303 0.06 -5.80 -2.09
N ARG A 304 0.81 -5.68 -0.98
CA ARG A 304 2.06 -6.42 -0.76
C ARG A 304 1.88 -7.92 -0.95
N ASP A 305 0.78 -8.47 -0.45
CA ASP A 305 0.53 -9.90 -0.44
C ASP A 305 -0.29 -10.36 -1.66
N THR A 306 -1.19 -9.51 -2.15
CA THR A 306 -2.13 -9.87 -3.23
C THR A 306 -1.59 -9.57 -4.62
N ALA A 307 -0.72 -8.57 -4.75
CA ALA A 307 -0.14 -8.13 -6.02
C ALA A 307 1.30 -7.60 -5.78
N PRO A 308 2.26 -8.48 -5.40
CA PRO A 308 3.62 -8.05 -5.02
C PRO A 308 4.35 -7.26 -6.12
N GLY A 309 4.09 -7.58 -7.39
CA GLY A 309 4.65 -6.81 -8.52
C GLY A 309 4.05 -5.42 -8.68
N GLU A 310 2.78 -5.21 -8.30
CA GLU A 310 2.18 -3.86 -8.24
C GLU A 310 2.74 -3.10 -7.04
N TYR A 311 2.83 -3.75 -5.88
CA TYR A 311 3.45 -3.18 -4.68
C TYR A 311 4.87 -2.68 -4.95
N LEU A 312 5.71 -3.50 -5.62
CA LEU A 312 7.06 -3.11 -5.99
C LEU A 312 7.08 -1.87 -6.90
N ARG A 313 6.25 -1.84 -7.94
CA ARG A 313 6.19 -0.69 -8.87
C ARG A 313 5.74 0.59 -8.17
N LEU A 314 4.78 0.50 -7.24
CA LEU A 314 4.35 1.65 -6.43
C LEU A 314 5.42 2.08 -5.40
N ALA A 315 6.15 1.13 -4.82
CA ALA A 315 7.26 1.43 -3.93
C ALA A 315 8.42 2.12 -4.67
N LEU A 316 8.72 1.71 -5.91
CA LEU A 316 9.69 2.38 -6.76
C LEU A 316 9.25 3.80 -7.12
N TYR A 317 7.98 4.01 -7.45
CA TYR A 317 7.42 5.35 -7.62
C TYR A 317 7.66 6.23 -6.38
N ASP A 318 7.38 5.69 -5.17
CA ASP A 318 7.57 6.42 -3.93
C ASP A 318 9.06 6.71 -3.65
N LEU A 319 9.95 5.77 -3.98
CA LEU A 319 11.40 5.93 -3.89
C LEU A 319 11.89 7.04 -4.82
N GLU A 320 11.42 7.09 -6.06
CA GLU A 320 11.74 8.16 -7.02
C GLU A 320 11.33 9.54 -6.48
N GLN A 321 10.12 9.65 -5.89
CA GLN A 321 9.70 10.89 -5.24
C GLN A 321 10.59 11.28 -4.05
N ILE A 322 11.05 10.29 -3.25
CA ILE A 322 11.96 10.52 -2.13
C ILE A 322 13.33 10.99 -2.63
N VAL A 323 13.90 10.30 -3.60
CA VAL A 323 15.20 10.66 -4.21
C VAL A 323 15.14 12.07 -4.77
N HIS A 324 14.08 12.42 -5.50
CA HIS A 324 13.89 13.79 -5.98
C HIS A 324 13.84 14.81 -4.84
N GLY A 325 13.08 14.54 -3.79
CA GLY A 325 13.01 15.42 -2.61
C GLY A 325 14.35 15.62 -1.91
N LEU A 326 15.22 14.60 -1.91
CA LEU A 326 16.55 14.65 -1.29
C LEU A 326 17.59 15.35 -2.18
N THR A 327 17.57 15.10 -3.49
CA THR A 327 18.61 15.61 -4.40
C THR A 327 18.27 16.93 -5.07
N GLY A 328 17.00 17.35 -5.02
CA GLY A 328 16.49 18.51 -5.77
C GLY A 328 16.39 18.25 -7.27
N PRO A 329 16.15 19.31 -8.08
CA PRO A 329 16.16 19.22 -9.53
C PRO A 329 17.57 18.89 -10.01
N ARG A 330 17.71 17.82 -10.79
CA ARG A 330 18.98 17.48 -11.44
C ARG A 330 18.91 17.83 -12.93
N PRO A 331 19.96 18.47 -13.48
CA PRO A 331 20.02 18.71 -14.90
C PRO A 331 20.28 17.39 -15.62
N ALA A 332 19.39 17.02 -16.55
CA ALA A 332 19.57 15.85 -17.40
C ALA A 332 20.29 16.24 -18.71
N PRO A 333 21.63 16.13 -18.81
CA PRO A 333 22.34 16.46 -20.04
C PRO A 333 21.88 15.54 -21.18
N GLY A 334 21.13 16.10 -22.14
CA GLY A 334 20.65 15.40 -23.33
C GLY A 334 19.44 14.46 -23.10
N GLY A 335 18.77 14.53 -21.95
CA GLY A 335 17.62 13.70 -21.60
C GLY A 335 16.53 14.46 -20.86
N ARG A 336 15.46 13.77 -20.44
CA ARG A 336 14.35 14.39 -19.69
C ARG A 336 14.64 14.32 -18.19
N SER A 337 14.23 15.34 -17.43
CA SER A 337 14.58 15.42 -16.00
C SER A 337 14.03 14.27 -15.15
N HIS A 338 12.85 13.75 -15.50
CA HIS A 338 12.25 12.60 -14.81
C HIS A 338 13.01 11.29 -15.04
N ASP A 339 13.68 11.12 -16.18
CA ASP A 339 14.50 9.93 -16.45
C ASP A 339 15.72 9.87 -15.52
N GLU A 340 16.24 11.01 -15.06
CA GLU A 340 17.36 11.04 -14.11
C GLU A 340 16.94 10.63 -12.70
N VAL A 341 15.82 11.17 -12.20
CA VAL A 341 15.25 10.78 -10.90
C VAL A 341 14.95 9.28 -10.87
N ARG A 342 14.35 8.79 -11.95
CA ARG A 342 14.05 7.38 -12.11
C ARG A 342 15.30 6.51 -12.14
N ARG A 343 16.30 6.87 -12.94
CA ARG A 343 17.60 6.17 -12.95
C ARG A 343 18.27 6.16 -11.58
N ALA A 344 18.16 7.25 -10.81
CA ALA A 344 18.70 7.30 -9.46
C ALA A 344 17.95 6.35 -8.50
N GLY A 345 16.61 6.29 -8.56
CA GLY A 345 15.81 5.33 -7.80
C GLY A 345 16.15 3.87 -8.16
N VAL A 346 16.23 3.56 -9.46
CA VAL A 346 16.63 2.24 -9.96
C VAL A 346 18.06 1.89 -9.56
N ALA A 347 18.98 2.85 -9.53
CA ALA A 347 20.36 2.62 -9.09
C ALA A 347 20.44 2.22 -7.60
N VAL A 348 19.57 2.76 -6.75
CA VAL A 348 19.45 2.32 -5.35
C VAL A 348 18.96 0.88 -5.28
N LEU A 349 17.91 0.53 -6.04
CA LEU A 349 17.45 -0.86 -6.14
C LEU A 349 18.57 -1.78 -6.67
N ALA A 350 19.32 -1.36 -7.68
CA ALA A 350 20.40 -2.14 -8.26
C ALA A 350 21.54 -2.38 -7.24
N ALA A 351 21.84 -1.39 -6.40
CA ALA A 351 22.80 -1.54 -5.31
C ALA A 351 22.34 -2.59 -4.28
N ASP A 352 21.06 -2.59 -3.92
CA ASP A 352 20.48 -3.62 -3.04
C ASP A 352 20.50 -5.01 -3.70
N LEU A 353 20.18 -5.09 -4.99
CA LEU A 353 20.21 -6.35 -5.75
C LEU A 353 21.62 -6.90 -5.94
N ALA A 354 22.65 -6.07 -5.92
CA ALA A 354 24.04 -6.54 -5.93
C ALA A 354 24.37 -7.38 -4.67
N ALA A 355 23.69 -7.11 -3.54
CA ALA A 355 23.81 -7.93 -2.32
C ALA A 355 22.96 -9.22 -2.38
N ALA A 356 22.00 -9.31 -3.30
CA ALA A 356 21.10 -10.45 -3.46
C ALA A 356 20.84 -10.82 -4.94
N PRO A 357 21.88 -11.20 -5.71
CA PRO A 357 21.77 -11.35 -7.17
C PRO A 357 20.75 -12.41 -7.63
N GLY A 358 20.47 -13.41 -6.78
CA GLY A 358 19.46 -14.44 -7.07
C GLY A 358 18.02 -13.92 -7.15
N ALA A 359 17.73 -12.72 -6.64
CA ALA A 359 16.40 -12.11 -6.71
C ALA A 359 16.08 -11.50 -8.08
N LEU A 360 17.11 -11.14 -8.87
CA LEU A 360 16.95 -10.38 -10.11
C LEU A 360 15.98 -11.02 -11.13
N PRO A 361 16.06 -12.33 -11.44
CA PRO A 361 15.16 -12.94 -12.43
C PRO A 361 13.68 -12.88 -12.01
N ALA A 362 13.40 -12.92 -10.71
CA ALA A 362 12.04 -12.86 -10.18
C ALA A 362 11.45 -11.44 -10.25
N LEU A 363 12.30 -10.42 -10.14
CA LEU A 363 11.92 -9.01 -10.15
C LEU A 363 11.87 -8.41 -11.55
N GLN A 364 12.72 -8.86 -12.48
CA GLN A 364 12.85 -8.28 -13.82
C GLN A 364 11.50 -8.21 -14.56
N ARG A 365 10.64 -9.22 -14.40
CA ARG A 365 9.28 -9.26 -14.99
C ARG A 365 8.32 -8.17 -14.46
N TRP A 366 8.67 -7.48 -13.38
CA TRP A 366 7.87 -6.44 -12.76
C TRP A 366 8.45 -5.04 -12.99
N LEU A 367 9.69 -4.94 -13.45
CA LEU A 367 10.31 -3.70 -13.85
C LEU A 367 9.84 -3.32 -15.26
N ASP A 368 9.71 -2.02 -15.51
CA ASP A 368 9.45 -1.53 -16.85
C ASP A 368 10.72 -1.63 -17.73
N PRO A 369 10.61 -1.58 -19.06
CA PRO A 369 11.75 -1.82 -19.96
C PRO A 369 12.94 -0.89 -19.77
N ASP A 370 12.71 0.34 -19.32
CA ASP A 370 13.79 1.30 -19.07
C ASP A 370 14.47 1.06 -17.69
N SER A 371 13.84 0.29 -16.80
CA SER A 371 14.35 -0.09 -15.46
C SER A 371 14.99 -1.47 -15.44
N ALA A 372 14.59 -2.36 -16.36
CA ALA A 372 14.98 -3.76 -16.45
C ALA A 372 16.34 -3.95 -17.13
#